data_AF-A0A7W0HDF6-F1
#
_entry.id   AF-A0A7W0HDF6-F1
#
_cell.length_a   1.000
_cell.length_b   1.000
_cell.length_c   1.000
_cell.angle_alpha   90.00
_cell.angle_beta   90.00
_cell.angle_gamma   90.00
#
_symmetry.space_group_name_H-M   'P 1'
#
loop_
_entity.id
_entity.type
_entity.pdbx_description
1 polymer ?
#
loop_
_entity_poly.entity_id
_entity_poly.type
_entity_poly.pdbx_seq_one_letter_code
_entity_poly.pdbx_strand_id
1 'polypeptide(L)'
;VVLLGTVVTGSGPHGGDENVDRLPFLVPDVARLHGISVVLLLGLVLVTLWRLRRDAAPPALLRRGEILLGVLVAQAAVGYVQYFTGVPVVLVGVHIAGATAVWAVAVQFLLAFSAPAGPPPEVDAGAAITVRA
;
A
#
# COMPACT_ATOMS: atom_id res chain seq x y z
N VAL A 1 -7.25 -6.50 5.01
CA VAL A 1 -7.15 -5.08 5.44
C VAL A 1 -8.31 -4.25 4.93
N VAL A 2 -8.46 -4.02 3.61
CA VAL A 2 -9.52 -3.15 3.05
C VAL A 2 -10.92 -3.58 3.50
N LEU A 3 -11.29 -4.85 3.32
CA LEU A 3 -12.59 -5.38 3.76
C LEU A 3 -12.87 -5.12 5.25
N LEU A 4 -11.91 -5.42 6.13
CA LEU A 4 -12.05 -5.15 7.56
C LEU A 4 -12.19 -3.65 7.86
N GLY A 5 -11.50 -2.79 7.10
CA GLY A 5 -11.65 -1.34 7.21
C GLY A 5 -13.06 -0.88 6.84
N THR A 6 -13.64 -1.44 5.77
CA THR A 6 -15.03 -1.18 5.38
C THR A 6 -16.01 -1.62 6.47
N VAL A 7 -15.77 -2.77 7.12
CA VAL A 7 -16.59 -3.23 8.27
C VAL A 7 -16.50 -2.23 9.43
N VAL A 8 -15.31 -1.74 9.78
CA VAL A 8 -15.13 -0.71 10.82
C VAL A 8 -15.92 0.55 10.48
N THR A 9 -15.84 1.03 9.25
CA THR A 9 -16.57 2.23 8.80
C THR A 9 -18.10 2.00 8.85
N GLY A 10 -18.58 0.84 8.42
CA GLY A 10 -20.01 0.49 8.43
C GLY A 10 -20.59 0.26 9.83
N SER A 11 -19.77 -0.15 10.80
CA SER A 11 -20.15 -0.23 12.22
C SER A 11 -20.03 1.10 12.96
N GLY A 12 -19.20 2.02 12.45
CA GLY A 12 -18.92 3.31 13.08
C GLY A 12 -19.95 4.40 12.76
N PRO A 13 -19.77 5.61 13.31
CA PRO A 13 -20.71 6.71 13.12
C PRO A 13 -20.75 7.29 11.70
N HIS A 14 -19.81 6.92 10.82
CA HIS A 14 -19.63 7.47 9.48
C HIS A 14 -19.87 6.43 8.36
N GLY A 15 -20.97 5.68 8.41
CA GLY A 15 -21.26 4.61 7.43
C GLY A 15 -21.81 5.08 6.07
N GLY A 16 -21.64 6.35 5.70
CA GLY A 16 -22.12 6.94 4.45
C GLY A 16 -23.34 7.83 4.65
N ASP A 17 -24.51 7.23 4.92
CA ASP A 17 -25.75 7.94 5.26
C ASP A 17 -25.93 8.01 6.79
N GLU A 18 -26.65 9.02 7.27
CA GLU A 18 -27.09 9.15 8.66
C GLU A 18 -28.25 8.19 8.97
N ASN A 19 -29.06 7.83 7.97
CA ASN A 19 -30.24 6.97 8.11
C ASN A 19 -29.99 5.49 7.81
N VAL A 20 -28.76 5.11 7.41
CA VAL A 20 -28.44 3.71 7.12
C VAL A 20 -28.16 2.94 8.41
N ASP A 21 -28.72 1.72 8.48
CA ASP A 21 -28.44 0.81 9.57
C ASP A 21 -26.95 0.51 9.67
N ARG A 22 -26.40 0.61 10.89
CA ARG A 22 -25.01 0.25 11.17
C ARG A 22 -24.89 -1.27 11.22
N LEU A 23 -23.74 -1.77 10.77
CA LEU A 23 -23.43 -3.19 10.90
C LEU A 23 -23.43 -3.58 12.39
N PRO A 24 -24.02 -4.74 12.77
CA PRO A 24 -24.26 -5.11 14.16
C PRO A 24 -23.00 -5.67 14.85
N PHE A 25 -21.89 -4.93 14.76
CA PHE A 25 -20.62 -5.27 15.40
C PHE A 25 -20.19 -4.16 16.36
N LEU A 26 -19.50 -4.56 17.43
CA LEU A 26 -18.86 -3.61 18.34
C LEU A 26 -17.65 -2.99 17.65
N VAL A 27 -17.69 -1.66 17.46
CA VAL A 27 -16.62 -0.90 16.79
C VAL A 27 -15.22 -1.20 17.36
N PRO A 28 -15.00 -1.27 18.69
CA PRO A 28 -13.68 -1.57 19.23
C PRO A 28 -13.11 -2.93 18.77
N ASP A 29 -13.98 -3.95 18.65
CA ASP A 29 -13.57 -5.31 18.29
C ASP A 29 -13.16 -5.39 16.82
N VAL A 30 -14.01 -4.87 15.93
CA VAL A 30 -13.70 -4.85 14.49
C VAL A 30 -12.53 -3.92 14.18
N ALA A 31 -12.38 -2.81 14.92
CA ALA A 31 -11.23 -1.92 14.81
C ALA A 31 -9.92 -2.61 15.24
N ARG A 32 -9.96 -3.41 16.32
CA ARG A 32 -8.82 -4.22 16.75
C ARG A 32 -8.46 -5.28 15.70
N LEU A 33 -9.43 -6.00 15.14
CA LEU A 33 -9.19 -6.98 14.08
C LEU A 33 -8.60 -6.33 12.82
N HIS A 34 -9.14 -5.17 12.42
CA HIS A 34 -8.57 -4.39 11.33
C HIS A 34 -7.12 -3.99 11.62
N GLY A 35 -6.84 -3.44 12.80
CA GLY A 35 -5.49 -3.05 13.22
C GLY A 35 -4.50 -4.22 13.22
N ILE A 36 -4.90 -5.39 13.74
CA ILE A 36 -4.10 -6.62 13.67
C ILE A 36 -3.78 -6.97 12.22
N SER A 37 -4.77 -6.89 11.32
CA SER A 37 -4.55 -7.18 9.89
C SER A 37 -3.57 -6.21 9.22
N VAL A 38 -3.54 -4.94 9.65
CA VAL A 38 -2.57 -3.94 9.18
C VAL A 38 -1.15 -4.28 9.66
N VAL A 39 -0.99 -4.68 10.93
CA VAL A 39 0.31 -5.10 11.48
C VAL A 39 0.83 -6.35 10.75
N LEU A 40 -0.04 -7.32 10.48
CA LEU A 40 0.32 -8.51 9.70
C LEU A 40 0.75 -8.14 8.27
N LEU A 41 0.04 -7.22 7.61
CA LEU A 41 0.42 -6.73 6.28
C LEU A 41 1.77 -6.01 6.29
N LEU A 42 2.04 -5.17 7.28
CA LEU A 42 3.35 -4.50 7.45
C LEU A 42 4.47 -5.54 7.63
N GLY A 43 4.26 -6.54 8.48
CA GLY A 43 5.19 -7.65 8.66
C GLY A 43 5.44 -8.40 7.35
N LEU A 44 4.39 -8.69 6.58
CA LEU A 44 4.51 -9.36 5.29
C LEU A 44 5.32 -8.53 4.28
N VAL A 45 5.05 -7.23 4.16
CA VAL A 45 5.80 -6.33 3.26
C VAL A 45 7.27 -6.25 3.67
N LEU A 46 7.56 -6.17 4.98
CA LEU A 46 8.93 -6.18 5.49
C LEU A 46 9.67 -7.48 5.15
N VAL A 47 9.03 -8.64 5.36
CA VAL A 47 9.59 -9.95 5.00
C VAL A 47 9.82 -10.05 3.48
N THR A 48 8.86 -9.58 2.67
CA THR A 48 9.00 -9.56 1.21
C THR A 48 10.18 -8.69 0.77
N LEU A 49 10.30 -7.47 1.30
CA LEU A 49 11.44 -6.59 1.00
C LEU A 49 12.77 -7.18 1.44
N TRP A 50 12.81 -7.83 2.61
CA TRP A 50 14.00 -8.52 3.08
C TRP A 50 14.42 -9.66 2.16
N ARG A 51 13.45 -10.49 1.69
CA ARG A 51 13.72 -11.54 0.70
C ARG A 51 14.21 -10.98 -0.63
N LEU A 52 13.54 -9.95 -1.16
CA LEU A 52 13.95 -9.29 -2.40
C LEU A 52 15.38 -8.74 -2.33
N ARG A 53 15.78 -8.18 -1.18
CA ARG A 53 17.18 -7.74 -0.97
C ARG A 53 18.15 -8.91 -0.91
N ARG A 54 17.78 -9.99 -0.21
CA ARG A 54 18.58 -11.23 -0.11
C ARG A 54 18.82 -11.86 -1.49
N ASP A 55 17.81 -11.80 -2.35
CA ASP A 55 17.83 -12.40 -3.70
C ASP A 55 18.38 -11.44 -4.77
N ALA A 56 18.97 -10.30 -4.37
CA ALA A 56 19.52 -9.28 -5.27
C ALA A 56 18.54 -8.79 -6.36
N ALA A 57 17.26 -8.63 -5.98
CA ALA A 57 16.22 -8.15 -6.88
C ALA A 57 16.56 -6.79 -7.52
N PRO A 58 16.03 -6.48 -8.71
CA PRO A 58 16.29 -5.22 -9.39
C PRO A 58 15.99 -3.99 -8.50
N PRO A 59 16.82 -2.94 -8.52
CA PRO A 59 16.62 -1.75 -7.68
C PRO A 59 15.25 -1.09 -7.88
N ALA A 60 14.70 -1.14 -9.09
CA ALA A 60 13.37 -0.63 -9.40
C ALA A 60 12.25 -1.35 -8.64
N LEU A 61 12.36 -2.68 -8.46
CA LEU A 61 11.39 -3.48 -7.72
C LEU A 61 11.48 -3.17 -6.22
N LEU A 62 12.69 -3.08 -5.67
CA LEU A 62 12.93 -2.69 -4.28
C LEU A 62 12.34 -1.30 -3.99
N ARG A 63 12.60 -0.31 -4.84
CA ARG A 63 12.07 1.05 -4.69
C ARG A 63 10.54 1.07 -4.64
N ARG A 64 9.86 0.29 -5.50
CA ARG A 64 8.38 0.21 -5.46
C ARG A 64 7.86 -0.41 -4.17
N GLY A 65 8.54 -1.44 -3.65
CA GLY A 65 8.19 -2.04 -2.36
C GLY A 65 8.46 -1.08 -1.19
N GLU A 66 9.54 -0.30 -1.24
CA GLU A 66 9.83 0.75 -0.23
C GLU A 66 8.77 1.86 -0.23
N ILE A 67 8.32 2.29 -1.42
CA ILE A 67 7.20 3.24 -1.55
C ILE A 67 5.92 2.64 -0.93
N LEU A 68 5.60 1.37 -1.22
CA LEU A 68 4.46 0.69 -0.60
C LEU A 68 4.57 0.67 0.92
N LEU A 69 5.73 0.33 1.46
CA LEU A 69 5.97 0.33 2.90
C LEU A 69 5.78 1.73 3.51
N GLY A 70 6.36 2.77 2.89
CA GLY A 70 6.23 4.15 3.36
C GLY A 70 4.77 4.63 3.39
N VAL A 71 4.01 4.35 2.32
CA VAL A 71 2.59 4.71 2.25
C VAL A 71 1.76 3.92 3.27
N LEU A 72 2.06 2.62 3.47
CA LEU A 72 1.40 1.81 4.50
C LEU A 72 1.65 2.33 5.92
N VAL A 73 2.90 2.71 6.24
CA VAL A 73 3.25 3.27 7.56
C VAL A 73 2.55 4.60 7.79
N ALA A 74 2.57 5.51 6.80
CA ALA A 74 1.84 6.77 6.88
C ALA A 74 0.33 6.54 7.11
N GLN A 75 -0.26 5.59 6.38
CA GLN A 75 -1.66 5.26 6.50
C GLN A 75 -2.02 4.62 7.86
N ALA A 76 -1.15 3.76 8.39
CA ALA A 76 -1.31 3.21 9.73
C ALA A 76 -1.31 4.32 10.79
N ALA A 77 -0.41 5.30 10.67
CA ALA A 77 -0.37 6.46 11.55
C ALA A 77 -1.67 7.28 11.47
N VAL A 78 -2.19 7.56 10.27
CA VAL A 78 -3.49 8.24 10.09
C VAL A 78 -4.61 7.46 10.78
N GLY A 79 -4.66 6.14 10.62
CA GLY A 79 -5.68 5.29 11.27
C GLY A 79 -5.62 5.30 12.79
N TYR A 80 -4.43 5.25 13.36
CA TYR A 80 -4.23 5.35 14.80
C TYR A 80 -4.65 6.72 15.33
N VAL A 81 -4.24 7.81 14.67
CA VAL A 81 -4.66 9.17 15.03
C VAL A 81 -6.18 9.28 14.96
N GLN A 82 -6.81 8.79 13.89
CA GLN A 82 -8.27 8.78 13.74
C GLN A 82 -8.95 8.03 14.89
N TYR A 83 -8.46 6.85 15.27
CA TYR A 83 -9.03 6.06 16.36
C TYR A 83 -8.96 6.80 17.71
N PHE A 84 -7.79 7.36 18.05
CA PHE A 84 -7.59 8.02 19.34
C PHE A 84 -8.19 9.44 19.43
N THR A 85 -8.48 10.08 18.30
CA THR A 85 -9.12 11.40 18.26
C THR A 85 -10.65 11.33 18.16
N GLY A 86 -11.25 10.15 18.28
CA GLY A 86 -12.71 9.98 18.25
C GLY A 86 -13.31 9.98 16.84
N VAL A 87 -12.52 9.61 15.82
CA VAL A 87 -12.96 9.44 14.43
C VAL A 87 -13.50 10.72 13.78
N PRO A 88 -12.74 11.84 13.77
CA PRO A 88 -13.22 13.07 13.14
C PRO A 88 -13.34 12.92 11.62
N VAL A 89 -14.42 13.46 11.03
CA VAL A 89 -14.80 13.25 9.62
C VAL A 89 -13.71 13.59 8.61
N VAL A 90 -12.92 14.64 8.88
CA VAL A 90 -11.80 15.03 8.00
C VAL A 90 -10.72 13.95 7.96
N LEU A 91 -10.38 13.35 9.11
CA LEU A 91 -9.43 12.23 9.16
C LEU A 91 -10.00 10.98 8.47
N VAL A 92 -11.31 10.74 8.54
CA VAL A 92 -11.96 9.65 7.78
C VAL A 92 -11.74 9.85 6.27
N GLY A 93 -11.94 11.07 5.75
CA GLY A 93 -11.68 11.40 4.35
C GLY A 93 -10.22 11.20 3.95
N VAL A 94 -9.29 11.69 4.77
CA VAL A 94 -7.84 11.49 4.56
C VAL A 94 -7.50 10.00 4.58
N HIS A 95 -8.09 9.24 5.49
CA HIS A 95 -7.87 7.81 5.61
C HIS A 95 -8.42 7.06 4.39
N ILE A 96 -9.61 7.40 3.88
CA ILE A 96 -10.14 6.76 2.67
C ILE A 96 -9.23 7.07 1.47
N ALA A 97 -8.81 8.32 1.28
CA ALA A 97 -7.89 8.71 0.22
C ALA A 97 -6.54 7.97 0.33
N GLY A 98 -5.99 7.88 1.53
CA GLY A 98 -4.77 7.11 1.81
C GLY A 98 -4.94 5.61 1.55
N ALA A 99 -6.12 5.03 1.82
CA ALA A 99 -6.41 3.63 1.51
C ALA A 99 -6.44 3.38 0.00
N THR A 100 -6.98 4.32 -0.78
CA THR A 100 -6.93 4.29 -2.25
C THR A 100 -5.48 4.38 -2.75
N ALA A 101 -4.65 5.22 -2.14
CA ALA A 101 -3.23 5.33 -2.47
C ALA A 101 -2.47 4.03 -2.15
N VAL A 102 -2.71 3.42 -0.98
CA VAL A 102 -2.16 2.09 -0.63
C VAL A 102 -2.53 1.06 -1.69
N TRP A 103 -3.80 1.01 -2.10
CA TRP A 103 -4.25 0.07 -3.12
C TRP A 103 -3.54 0.27 -4.46
N ALA A 104 -3.47 1.52 -4.94
CA ALA A 104 -2.80 1.86 -6.19
C ALA A 104 -1.31 1.46 -6.16
N VAL A 105 -0.60 1.80 -5.08
CA VAL A 105 0.83 1.47 -4.95
C VAL A 105 1.05 -0.05 -4.80
N ALA A 106 0.15 -0.76 -4.12
CA ALA A 106 0.21 -2.22 -4.02
C ALA A 106 0.06 -2.90 -5.39
N VAL A 107 -0.88 -2.43 -6.21
CA VAL A 107 -1.04 -2.89 -7.60
C VAL A 107 0.21 -2.57 -8.43
N GLN A 108 0.76 -1.35 -8.32
CA GLN A 108 1.99 -0.98 -9.02
C GLN A 108 3.21 -1.80 -8.61
N PHE A 109 3.29 -2.19 -7.33
CA PHE A 109 4.31 -3.10 -6.83
C PHE A 109 4.11 -4.52 -7.38
N LEU A 110 2.88 -5.04 -7.40
CA LEU A 110 2.56 -6.33 -7.99
C LEU A 110 2.92 -6.38 -9.48
N LEU A 111 2.52 -5.37 -10.25
CA LEU A 111 2.82 -5.28 -11.69
C LEU A 111 4.33 -5.17 -11.97
N ALA A 112 5.13 -4.71 -11.00
CA ALA A 112 6.58 -4.64 -11.14
C ALA A 112 7.25 -6.02 -11.27
N PHE A 113 6.62 -7.07 -10.76
CA PHE A 113 7.10 -8.45 -10.90
C PHE A 113 6.90 -9.00 -12.32
N SER A 114 6.02 -8.38 -13.12
CA SER A 114 5.70 -8.81 -14.48
C SER A 114 6.26 -7.87 -15.56
N ALA A 115 7.05 -6.87 -15.18
CA ALA A 115 7.63 -5.94 -16.14
C ALA A 115 8.57 -6.68 -17.10
N PRO A 116 8.39 -6.57 -18.43
CA PRO A 116 9.33 -7.15 -19.39
C PRO A 116 10.73 -6.62 -19.13
N ALA A 117 11.75 -7.46 -19.31
CA ALA A 117 13.12 -6.98 -19.41
C ALA A 117 13.13 -5.88 -20.47
N GLY A 118 13.61 -4.69 -20.12
CA GLY A 118 13.73 -3.59 -21.07
C GLY A 118 14.53 -4.05 -22.30
N PRO A 119 14.36 -3.39 -23.46
CA PRO A 119 15.14 -3.72 -24.64
C PRO A 119 16.62 -3.78 -24.26
N PRO A 120 17.39 -4.78 -24.74
CA PRO A 120 18.83 -4.79 -24.53
C PRO A 120 19.40 -3.43 -24.95
N PRO A 121 20.40 -2.90 -24.24
CA PRO A 121 20.99 -1.61 -24.59
C PRO A 121 21.34 -1.63 -26.08
N GLU A 122 20.82 -0.65 -26.81
CA GLU A 122 21.09 -0.47 -28.23
C GLU A 122 22.61 -0.35 -28.37
N VAL A 123 23.23 -1.42 -28.86
CA VAL A 123 24.67 -1.43 -29.12
C VAL A 123 24.85 -0.43 -30.25
N ASP A 124 25.42 0.72 -29.92
CA ASP A 124 25.64 1.82 -30.86
C ASP A 124 26.60 1.33 -31.97
N ALA A 125 26.00 0.80 -33.05
CA ALA A 125 26.72 0.23 -34.19
C ALA A 125 27.52 1.30 -34.97
N GLY A 126 27.36 2.59 -34.61
CA GLY A 126 28.09 3.71 -35.18
C GLY A 126 29.57 3.78 -34.79
N ALA A 127 30.00 3.12 -33.70
CA ALA A 127 31.39 3.18 -33.25
C ALA A 127 32.34 2.21 -34.00
N ALA A 128 31.80 1.24 -34.76
CA ALA A 128 32.61 0.21 -35.44
C ALA A 128 33.12 0.61 -36.84
N ILE A 129 32.68 1.75 -37.40
CA ILE A 129 33.01 2.14 -38.79
C ILE A 129 34.21 3.11 -38.86
N THR A 130 34.75 3.60 -37.73
CA THR A 130 35.89 4.55 -37.74
C THR A 130 37.26 3.88 -37.57
N VAL A 131 37.49 2.74 -38.23
CA VAL A 131 38.84 2.19 -38.43
C VAL A 131 39.05 1.96 -39.92
N ARG A 132 39.54 3.00 -40.62
CA ARG A 132 40.41 3.01 -41.81
C ARG A 132 40.09 4.19 -42.74
N ALA A 133 40.96 5.19 -42.73
CA ALA A 133 41.50 5.86 -43.92
C ALA A 133 42.85 6.47 -43.53
#